data_AF-A0A420YWV5-F1
#
_entry.id   AF-A0A420YWV5-F1
#
_cell.length_a   1.000
_cell.length_b   1.000
_cell.length_c   1.000
_cell.angle_alpha   90.00
_cell.angle_beta   90.00
_cell.angle_gamma   90.00
#
_symmetry.space_group_name_H-M   'P 1'
#
loop_
_entity.id
_entity.type
_entity.pdbx_description
1 polymer ?
#
loop_
_entity_poly.entity_id
_entity_poly.type
_entity_poly.pdbx_seq_one_letter_code
_entity_poly.pdbx_strand_id
1 'polypeptide(L)'
;MKLKNIKSLTLAICLVNLFACSEDNPIDYSKSVIITEPTVSNNFDKWLDHNILGPYNIDLRYKIKDNETSMTYHLAPAEFEKSIRMAHLVKYLCLETYDEATGSTEFVRSLFPKIVDLIGSPAYNTNGTMVLGTAEGGRKMTLYNVNNLDPSKPEALNELYFKTVHHEFGHIQNQTKAYPKEF
;
A
#
# COMPACT_ATOMS: atom_id res chain seq x y z
N MET A 1 29.24 -48.66 -46.70
CA MET A 1 27.98 -48.80 -45.93
C MET A 1 28.13 -48.01 -44.64
N LYS A 2 27.44 -46.92 -44.30
CA LYS A 2 26.43 -46.08 -44.97
C LYS A 2 26.50 -44.71 -44.25
N LEU A 3 27.06 -43.66 -44.89
CA LEU A 3 26.76 -42.26 -44.50
C LEU A 3 25.24 -41.98 -44.52
N LYS A 4 24.50 -42.81 -45.27
CA LYS A 4 23.03 -42.89 -45.28
C LYS A 4 22.44 -43.26 -43.90
N ASN A 5 23.15 -44.00 -43.06
CA ASN A 5 22.67 -44.41 -41.73
C ASN A 5 22.86 -43.33 -40.67
N ILE A 6 23.91 -42.51 -40.79
CA ILE A 6 24.14 -41.38 -39.86
C ILE A 6 23.13 -40.26 -40.16
N LYS A 7 22.93 -39.90 -41.43
CA LYS A 7 21.87 -38.95 -41.83
C LYS A 7 20.46 -39.45 -41.47
N SER A 8 20.23 -40.76 -41.54
CA SER A 8 18.96 -41.39 -41.12
C SER A 8 18.77 -41.36 -39.59
N LEU A 9 19.84 -41.39 -38.81
CA LEU A 9 19.80 -41.35 -37.34
C LEU A 9 19.60 -39.92 -36.83
N THR A 10 20.20 -38.92 -37.49
CA THR A 10 20.00 -37.50 -37.15
C THR A 10 18.58 -37.01 -37.50
N LEU A 11 18.00 -37.51 -38.61
CA LEU A 11 16.61 -37.20 -38.98
C LEU A 11 15.58 -37.81 -38.02
N ALA A 12 15.91 -38.96 -37.41
CA ALA A 12 15.03 -39.62 -36.43
C ALA A 12 15.00 -38.88 -35.07
N ILE A 13 16.10 -38.25 -34.65
CA ILE A 13 16.18 -37.50 -33.38
C ILE A 13 15.44 -36.15 -33.45
N CYS A 14 15.37 -35.51 -34.62
CA CYS A 14 14.59 -34.28 -34.79
C CYS A 14 13.07 -34.50 -34.70
N LEU A 15 12.57 -35.70 -35.02
CA LEU A 15 11.13 -35.98 -35.04
C LEU A 15 10.53 -36.22 -33.65
N VAL A 16 11.35 -36.47 -32.62
CA VAL A 16 10.87 -36.74 -31.25
C VAL A 16 10.66 -35.45 -30.43
N ASN A 17 11.03 -34.28 -30.97
CA ASN A 17 10.85 -32.98 -30.30
C ASN A 17 9.51 -32.29 -30.65
N LEU A 18 8.63 -32.94 -31.42
CA LEU A 18 7.33 -32.36 -31.80
C LEU A 18 6.18 -32.71 -30.84
N PHE A 19 6.46 -33.38 -29.71
CA PHE A 19 5.47 -33.72 -28.67
C PHE A 19 5.81 -33.12 -27.30
N ALA A 20 6.50 -31.98 -27.27
CA ALA A 20 6.55 -31.13 -26.08
C ALA A 20 5.47 -30.04 -26.22
N CYS A 21 4.63 -29.91 -25.19
CA CYS A 21 3.43 -29.06 -25.10
C CYS A 21 2.18 -29.58 -25.82
N SER A 22 1.45 -30.48 -25.15
CA SER A 22 0.01 -30.55 -25.30
C SER A 22 -0.66 -30.70 -23.93
N GLU A 23 -0.61 -29.61 -23.16
CA GLU A 23 -1.72 -29.25 -22.27
C GLU A 23 -2.06 -27.78 -22.56
N ASP A 24 -2.64 -27.53 -23.73
CA ASP A 24 -3.52 -26.37 -23.89
C ASP A 24 -4.79 -26.68 -23.09
N ASN A 25 -4.71 -26.56 -21.77
CA ASN A 25 -5.92 -26.35 -20.99
C ASN A 25 -6.49 -25.04 -21.52
N PRO A 26 -7.66 -25.02 -22.18
CA PRO A 26 -8.23 -23.78 -22.66
C PRO A 26 -8.33 -22.85 -21.46
N ILE A 27 -7.73 -21.66 -21.58
CA ILE A 27 -7.86 -20.63 -20.55
C ILE A 27 -9.35 -20.40 -20.41
N ASP A 28 -9.89 -20.84 -19.28
CA ASP A 28 -11.28 -20.64 -18.96
C ASP A 28 -11.46 -19.16 -18.63
N TYR A 29 -11.75 -18.35 -19.65
CA TYR A 29 -11.99 -16.91 -19.49
C TYR A 29 -13.19 -16.60 -18.58
N SER A 30 -13.99 -17.60 -18.18
CA SER A 30 -15.04 -17.46 -17.18
C SER A 30 -14.51 -17.60 -15.74
N LYS A 31 -13.32 -18.17 -15.57
CA LYS A 31 -12.58 -18.19 -14.30
C LYS A 31 -11.54 -17.08 -14.31
N SER A 32 -11.86 -16.01 -13.58
CA SER A 32 -10.86 -15.01 -13.24
C SER A 32 -9.70 -15.67 -12.48
N VAL A 33 -8.46 -15.47 -12.95
CA VAL A 33 -7.24 -15.83 -12.20
C VAL A 33 -7.09 -14.93 -10.96
N ILE A 34 -7.76 -13.77 -10.96
CA ILE A 34 -7.95 -12.94 -9.78
C ILE A 34 -9.05 -13.61 -8.96
N ILE A 35 -8.64 -14.36 -7.94
CA ILE A 35 -9.54 -14.82 -6.89
C ILE A 35 -9.86 -13.61 -6.01
N THR A 36 -10.88 -12.83 -6.40
CA THR A 36 -11.53 -11.92 -5.46
C THR A 36 -12.39 -12.77 -4.53
N GLU A 37 -11.78 -13.39 -3.53
CA GLU A 37 -12.56 -13.81 -2.38
C GLU A 37 -13.19 -12.53 -1.80
N PRO A 38 -14.52 -12.48 -1.59
CA PRO A 38 -15.11 -11.37 -0.87
C PRO A 38 -14.47 -11.38 0.52
N THR A 39 -13.59 -10.40 0.80
CA THR A 39 -13.03 -10.24 2.13
C THR A 39 -14.21 -10.00 3.07
N VAL A 40 -14.52 -10.99 3.91
CA VAL A 40 -15.59 -10.87 4.90
C VAL A 40 -15.26 -9.67 5.78
N SER A 41 -16.12 -8.66 5.75
CA SER A 41 -15.98 -7.45 6.56
C SER A 41 -15.92 -7.82 8.03
N ASN A 42 -14.80 -7.52 8.68
CA ASN A 42 -14.58 -7.78 10.09
C ASN A 42 -14.95 -6.55 10.96
N ASN A 43 -14.86 -6.69 12.28
CA ASN A 43 -15.21 -5.60 13.20
C ASN A 43 -14.29 -4.38 13.06
N PHE A 44 -13.03 -4.59 12.66
CA PHE A 44 -12.10 -3.48 12.44
C PHE A 44 -12.45 -2.72 11.15
N ASP A 45 -12.84 -3.40 10.08
CA ASP A 45 -13.34 -2.76 8.86
C ASP A 45 -14.53 -1.83 9.17
N LYS A 46 -15.51 -2.32 9.96
CA LYS A 46 -16.64 -1.50 10.43
C LYS A 46 -16.23 -0.33 11.31
N TRP A 47 -15.21 -0.53 12.15
CA TRP A 47 -14.66 0.54 12.99
C TRP A 47 -14.02 1.64 12.14
N LEU A 48 -13.26 1.27 11.11
CA LEU A 48 -12.67 2.22 10.15
C LEU A 48 -13.77 3.00 9.41
N ASP A 49 -14.82 2.32 8.96
CA ASP A 49 -15.94 2.96 8.28
C ASP A 49 -16.61 4.02 9.16
N HIS A 50 -16.89 3.67 10.42
CA HIS A 50 -17.62 4.54 11.34
C HIS A 50 -16.76 5.68 11.90
N ASN A 51 -15.49 5.41 12.20
CA ASN A 51 -14.63 6.35 12.93
C ASN A 51 -13.68 7.15 12.04
N ILE A 52 -13.46 6.70 10.81
CA ILE A 52 -12.52 7.34 9.87
C ILE A 52 -13.22 7.73 8.57
N LEU A 53 -13.75 6.76 7.82
CA LEU A 53 -14.30 7.03 6.49
C LEU A 53 -15.53 7.95 6.55
N GLY A 54 -16.50 7.65 7.41
CA GLY A 54 -17.73 8.44 7.53
C GLY A 54 -17.45 9.90 7.94
N PRO A 55 -16.78 10.15 9.07
CA PRO A 55 -16.54 11.51 9.55
C PRO A 55 -15.57 12.30 8.67
N TYR A 56 -14.53 11.68 8.11
CA TYR A 56 -13.42 12.40 7.48
C TYR A 56 -13.30 12.20 5.96
N ASN A 57 -14.02 11.25 5.38
CA ASN A 57 -13.86 10.84 3.98
C ASN A 57 -12.41 10.40 3.66
N ILE A 58 -11.85 9.57 4.55
CA ILE A 58 -10.50 8.99 4.44
C ILE A 58 -10.63 7.47 4.41
N ASP A 59 -10.09 6.83 3.37
CA ASP A 59 -9.99 5.39 3.24
C ASP A 59 -8.65 4.91 3.82
N LEU A 60 -8.66 4.42 5.05
CA LEU A 60 -7.49 3.83 5.71
C LEU A 60 -7.45 2.32 5.47
N ARG A 61 -6.40 1.85 4.81
CA ARG A 61 -6.29 0.49 4.28
C ARG A 61 -5.10 -0.22 4.90
N TYR A 62 -5.35 -1.42 5.43
CA TYR A 62 -4.32 -2.28 6.01
C TYR A 62 -4.12 -3.61 5.26
N LYS A 63 -5.07 -3.93 4.37
CA LYS A 63 -4.99 -5.08 3.47
C LYS A 63 -4.24 -4.63 2.22
N ILE A 64 -3.08 -5.23 1.95
CA ILE A 64 -2.33 -4.95 0.72
C ILE A 64 -3.21 -5.35 -0.48
N LYS A 65 -3.36 -4.43 -1.43
CA LYS A 65 -3.88 -4.73 -2.77
C LYS A 65 -2.69 -4.89 -3.70
N ASP A 66 -2.48 -6.09 -4.24
CA ASP A 66 -1.32 -6.44 -5.06
C ASP A 66 -1.12 -5.53 -6.28
N ASN A 67 -2.18 -4.87 -6.77
CA ASN A 67 -2.14 -3.99 -7.95
C ASN A 67 -1.88 -2.50 -7.63
N GLU A 68 -1.77 -2.11 -6.36
CA GLU A 68 -1.63 -0.69 -5.96
C GLU A 68 -0.33 -0.37 -5.19
N THR A 69 0.42 -1.40 -4.79
CA THR A 69 1.72 -1.24 -4.16
C THR A 69 2.82 -1.03 -5.20
N SER A 70 3.74 -0.09 -4.94
CA SER A 70 4.92 0.10 -5.80
C SER A 70 5.65 -1.23 -5.99
N MET A 71 5.76 -1.69 -7.24
CA MET A 71 6.52 -2.90 -7.60
C MET A 71 8.03 -2.74 -7.36
N THR A 72 8.49 -1.55 -6.96
CA THR A 72 9.89 -1.25 -6.65
C THR A 72 10.34 -1.81 -5.29
N TYR A 73 9.40 -2.05 -4.36
CA TYR A 73 9.75 -2.46 -3.00
C TYR A 73 9.23 -3.87 -2.68
N HIS A 74 10.04 -4.66 -1.96
CA HIS A 74 9.59 -5.93 -1.37
C HIS A 74 8.84 -5.65 -0.06
N LEU A 75 7.52 -5.48 -0.16
CA LEU A 75 6.68 -5.07 0.96
C LEU A 75 6.01 -6.26 1.65
N ALA A 76 6.04 -6.27 2.98
CA ALA A 76 5.26 -7.20 3.80
C ALA A 76 3.96 -6.55 4.29
N PRO A 77 2.87 -7.33 4.42
CA PRO A 77 1.61 -6.83 4.97
C PRO A 77 1.76 -6.37 6.41
N ALA A 78 0.96 -5.37 6.78
CA ALA A 78 0.85 -4.93 8.15
C ALA A 78 0.16 -6.00 9.01
N GLU A 79 0.73 -6.31 10.17
CA GLU A 79 0.10 -7.17 11.16
C GLU A 79 -1.23 -6.56 11.59
N PHE A 80 -2.26 -7.41 11.75
CA PHE A 80 -3.61 -6.96 12.02
C PHE A 80 -3.71 -6.10 13.30
N GLU A 81 -3.12 -6.58 14.40
CA GLU A 81 -3.10 -5.85 15.68
C GLU A 81 -2.33 -4.53 15.60
N LYS A 82 -1.25 -4.50 14.82
CA LYS A 82 -0.47 -3.27 14.59
C LYS A 82 -1.22 -2.27 13.74
N SER A 83 -2.01 -2.76 12.78
CA SER A 83 -2.90 -1.95 11.96
C SER A 83 -4.01 -1.29 12.78
N ILE A 84 -4.63 -2.04 13.71
CA ILE A 84 -5.61 -1.50 14.65
C ILE A 84 -4.99 -0.37 15.48
N ARG A 85 -3.81 -0.61 16.07
CA ARG A 85 -3.11 0.39 16.88
C ARG A 85 -2.75 1.62 16.07
N MET A 86 -2.19 1.45 14.87
CA MET A 86 -1.85 2.57 14.00
C MET A 86 -3.08 3.39 13.61
N ALA A 87 -4.20 2.75 13.27
CA ALA A 87 -5.43 3.47 12.93
C ALA A 87 -5.97 4.32 14.10
N HIS A 88 -5.92 3.80 15.33
CA HIS A 88 -6.26 4.56 16.53
C HIS A 88 -5.31 5.74 16.76
N LEU A 89 -4.00 5.54 16.56
CA LEU A 89 -3.01 6.61 16.67
C LEU A 89 -3.22 7.70 15.62
N VAL A 90 -3.45 7.34 14.35
CA VAL A 90 -3.74 8.31 13.28
C VAL A 90 -5.01 9.11 13.62
N LYS A 91 -6.07 8.43 14.06
CA LYS A 91 -7.30 9.10 14.48
C LYS A 91 -7.04 10.09 15.61
N TYR A 92 -6.36 9.67 16.67
CA TYR A 92 -6.15 10.48 17.87
C TYR A 92 -5.14 11.63 17.66
N LEU A 93 -3.95 11.32 17.14
CA LEU A 93 -2.83 12.25 17.03
C LEU A 93 -2.92 13.17 15.80
N CYS A 94 -3.72 12.80 14.79
CA CYS A 94 -3.92 13.63 13.61
C CYS A 94 -5.35 14.16 13.53
N LEU A 95 -6.32 13.29 13.28
CA LEU A 95 -7.67 13.71 12.90
C LEU A 95 -8.37 14.48 14.03
N GLU A 96 -8.46 13.88 15.21
CA GLU A 96 -9.11 14.48 16.37
C GLU A 96 -8.35 15.69 16.92
N THR A 97 -7.01 15.67 16.85
CA THR A 97 -6.19 16.82 17.26
C THR A 97 -6.51 18.06 16.41
N TYR A 98 -6.72 17.89 15.10
CA TYR A 98 -7.13 19.00 14.23
C TYR A 98 -8.60 19.40 14.42
N ASP A 99 -9.49 18.44 14.67
CA ASP A 99 -10.88 18.75 14.99
C ASP A 99 -10.98 19.58 16.27
N GLU A 100 -10.24 19.21 17.31
CA GLU A 100 -10.18 19.97 18.57
C GLU A 100 -9.65 21.38 18.34
N ALA A 101 -8.57 21.51 17.57
CA ALA A 101 -7.95 22.81 17.28
C ALA A 101 -8.83 23.73 16.42
N THR A 102 -9.65 23.17 15.54
CA THR A 102 -10.45 23.94 14.56
C THR A 102 -11.94 24.01 14.91
N GLY A 103 -12.40 23.18 15.85
CA GLY A 103 -13.80 23.01 16.21
C GLY A 103 -14.66 22.32 15.14
N SER A 104 -14.04 21.71 14.11
CA SER A 104 -14.77 21.11 12.98
C SER A 104 -13.97 20.03 12.25
N THR A 105 -14.67 19.01 11.76
CA THR A 105 -14.09 17.99 10.85
C THR A 105 -13.75 18.54 9.47
N GLU A 106 -14.29 19.69 9.06
CA GLU A 106 -14.14 20.22 7.69
C GLU A 106 -12.68 20.54 7.33
N PHE A 107 -11.87 20.94 8.31
CA PHE A 107 -10.46 21.20 8.08
C PHE A 107 -9.70 19.93 7.68
N VAL A 108 -9.92 18.83 8.40
CA VAL A 108 -9.36 17.52 8.07
C VAL A 108 -9.94 17.00 6.74
N ARG A 109 -11.27 17.10 6.56
CA ARG A 109 -11.95 16.65 5.34
C ARG A 109 -11.46 17.35 4.08
N SER A 110 -11.06 18.62 4.17
CA SER A 110 -10.58 19.38 3.02
C SER A 110 -9.12 19.10 2.67
N LEU A 111 -8.26 18.94 3.68
CA LEU A 111 -6.80 18.95 3.47
C LEU A 111 -6.13 17.59 3.68
N PHE A 112 -6.75 16.63 4.36
CA PHE A 112 -6.09 15.36 4.68
C PHE A 112 -6.14 14.39 3.48
N PRO A 113 -5.08 13.57 3.26
CA PRO A 113 -5.08 12.56 2.22
C PRO A 113 -6.33 11.67 2.25
N LYS A 114 -6.89 11.37 1.08
CA LYS A 114 -8.11 10.57 0.94
C LYS A 114 -7.86 9.08 1.11
N ILE A 115 -6.61 8.65 0.97
CA ILE A 115 -6.19 7.26 1.11
C ILE A 115 -4.98 7.22 2.04
N VAL A 116 -4.99 6.32 3.01
CA VAL A 116 -3.85 6.03 3.88
C VAL A 116 -3.60 4.53 3.87
N ASP A 117 -2.48 4.10 3.28
CA ASP A 117 -2.04 2.71 3.25
C ASP A 117 -1.13 2.40 4.42
N LEU A 118 -1.37 1.28 5.09
CA LEU A 118 -0.51 0.72 6.12
C LEU A 118 0.29 -0.45 5.55
N ILE A 119 1.62 -0.36 5.62
CA ILE A 119 2.55 -1.39 5.16
C ILE A 119 3.42 -1.84 6.33
N GLY A 120 3.53 -3.17 6.51
CA GLY A 120 4.17 -3.75 7.68
C GLY A 120 5.70 -3.61 7.67
N SER A 121 6.32 -3.77 6.50
CA SER A 121 7.77 -3.64 6.33
C SER A 121 8.21 -2.21 6.06
N PRO A 122 9.47 -1.86 6.36
CA PRO A 122 10.08 -0.66 5.82
C PRO A 122 10.19 -0.75 4.28
N ALA A 123 10.16 0.41 3.62
CA ALA A 123 10.57 0.55 2.23
C ALA A 123 11.98 1.17 2.18
N TYR A 124 12.78 0.84 1.16
CA TYR A 124 14.15 1.32 1.02
C TYR A 124 14.39 1.83 -0.40
N ASN A 125 14.98 3.02 -0.51
CA ASN A 125 15.50 3.54 -1.77
C ASN A 125 16.68 2.69 -2.28
N THR A 126 17.04 2.83 -3.55
CA THR A 126 18.18 2.12 -4.17
C THR A 126 19.53 2.42 -3.51
N ASN A 127 19.65 3.56 -2.80
CA ASN A 127 20.81 3.94 -2.02
C ASN A 127 20.80 3.38 -0.56
N GLY A 128 19.81 2.57 -0.20
CA GLY A 128 19.69 1.94 1.11
C GLY A 128 19.02 2.79 2.20
N THR A 129 18.60 4.03 1.92
CA THR A 129 17.89 4.86 2.91
C THR A 129 16.44 4.41 3.06
N MET A 130 15.94 4.34 4.30
CA MET A 130 14.54 4.00 4.58
C MET A 130 13.58 5.10 4.10
N VAL A 131 12.48 4.70 3.49
CA VAL A 131 11.36 5.57 3.13
C VAL A 131 10.37 5.56 4.30
N LEU A 132 10.25 6.69 4.97
CA LEU A 132 9.41 6.85 6.17
C LEU A 132 7.92 6.94 5.81
N GLY A 133 7.63 7.48 4.62
CA GLY A 133 6.31 7.51 4.02
C GLY A 133 6.37 8.09 2.61
N THR A 134 5.35 7.84 1.81
CA THR A 134 5.18 8.47 0.49
C THR A 134 3.85 9.20 0.44
N ALA A 135 3.82 10.31 -0.31
CA ALA A 135 2.59 11.03 -0.62
C ALA A 135 2.48 11.25 -2.13
N GLU A 136 1.35 10.86 -2.71
CA GLU A 136 1.06 11.05 -4.13
C GLU A 136 0.08 12.23 -4.29
N GLY A 137 0.63 13.43 -4.48
CA GLY A 137 -0.14 14.64 -4.81
C GLY A 137 -1.23 14.98 -3.80
N GLY A 138 -0.97 14.73 -2.51
CA GLY A 138 -1.91 14.95 -1.42
C GLY A 138 -3.14 14.03 -1.42
N ARG A 139 -3.25 13.09 -2.35
CA ARG A 139 -4.41 12.18 -2.47
C ARG A 139 -4.22 10.89 -1.69
N LYS A 140 -3.01 10.35 -1.68
CA LYS A 140 -2.67 9.08 -1.03
C LYS A 140 -1.41 9.25 -0.19
N MET A 141 -1.40 8.62 0.98
CA MET A 141 -0.25 8.48 1.84
C MET A 141 0.01 7.00 2.14
N THR A 142 1.28 6.58 2.22
CA THR A 142 1.65 5.24 2.69
C THR A 142 2.54 5.34 3.93
N LEU A 143 2.15 4.65 5.00
CA LEU A 143 2.90 4.52 6.26
C LEU A 143 3.58 3.14 6.29
N TYR A 144 4.91 3.13 6.22
CA TYR A 144 5.73 1.91 6.21
C TYR A 144 6.16 1.49 7.62
N ASN A 145 6.68 0.27 7.76
CA ASN A 145 7.28 -0.22 9.01
C ASN A 145 6.28 -0.39 10.18
N VAL A 146 4.99 -0.54 9.89
CA VAL A 146 3.92 -0.63 10.90
C VAL A 146 4.11 -1.81 11.87
N ASN A 147 4.76 -2.90 11.43
CA ASN A 147 4.97 -4.07 12.29
C ASN A 147 5.92 -3.76 13.47
N ASN A 148 6.81 -2.79 13.30
CA ASN A 148 7.73 -2.31 14.34
C ASN A 148 7.14 -1.16 15.18
N LEU A 149 5.83 -0.91 15.09
CA LEU A 149 5.16 0.11 15.89
C LEU A 149 5.33 -0.15 17.40
N ASP A 150 5.86 0.85 18.10
CA ASP A 150 6.03 0.90 19.55
C ASP A 150 5.40 2.20 20.09
N PRO A 151 4.15 2.14 20.59
CA PRO A 151 3.44 3.32 21.09
C PRO A 151 4.08 3.97 22.32
N SER A 152 5.03 3.30 22.98
CA SER A 152 5.72 3.82 24.17
C SER A 152 6.84 4.82 23.84
N LYS A 153 7.17 5.00 22.56
CA LYS A 153 8.29 5.84 22.09
C LYS A 153 7.78 6.98 21.20
N PRO A 154 7.25 8.07 21.78
CA PRO A 154 6.64 9.16 21.02
C PRO A 154 7.61 9.83 20.05
N GLU A 155 8.89 9.92 20.38
CA GLU A 155 9.93 10.46 19.48
C GLU A 155 10.06 9.59 18.23
N ALA A 156 10.08 8.27 18.39
CA ALA A 156 10.14 7.33 17.27
C ALA A 156 8.86 7.37 16.43
N LEU A 157 7.68 7.50 17.06
CA LEU A 157 6.43 7.67 16.33
C LEU A 157 6.42 8.93 15.47
N ASN A 158 6.94 10.04 15.99
CA ASN A 158 7.06 11.29 15.26
C ASN A 158 8.05 11.16 14.10
N GLU A 159 9.23 10.59 14.36
CA GLU A 159 10.26 10.40 13.34
C GLU A 159 9.79 9.49 12.20
N LEU A 160 9.14 8.38 12.53
CA LEU A 160 8.72 7.38 11.55
C LEU A 160 7.44 7.76 10.81
N TYR A 161 6.49 8.43 11.46
CA TYR A 161 5.14 8.62 10.92
C TYR A 161 4.69 10.06 10.96
N PHE A 162 4.47 10.61 12.15
CA PHE A 162 3.60 11.77 12.30
C PHE A 162 4.23 13.07 11.81
N LYS A 163 5.57 13.22 11.89
CA LYS A 163 6.25 14.34 11.24
C LYS A 163 5.94 14.41 9.75
N THR A 164 5.97 13.26 9.06
CA THR A 164 5.65 13.16 7.63
C THR A 164 4.17 13.45 7.39
N VAL A 165 3.28 12.91 8.21
CA VAL A 165 1.83 13.19 8.11
C VAL A 165 1.55 14.70 8.18
N HIS A 166 2.08 15.38 9.20
CA HIS A 166 1.88 16.83 9.37
C HIS A 166 2.58 17.65 8.26
N HIS A 167 3.75 17.20 7.79
CA HIS A 167 4.48 17.85 6.69
C HIS A 167 3.64 17.87 5.40
N GLU A 168 3.11 16.71 4.99
CA GLU A 168 2.29 16.59 3.79
C GLU A 168 0.98 17.37 3.90
N PHE A 169 0.39 17.37 5.10
CA PHE A 169 -0.80 18.17 5.37
C PHE A 169 -0.52 19.68 5.20
N GLY A 170 0.64 20.16 5.66
CA GLY A 170 1.10 21.53 5.42
C GLY A 170 1.30 21.85 3.94
N HIS A 171 1.83 20.90 3.15
CA HIS A 171 1.93 21.08 1.69
C HIS A 171 0.57 21.26 1.02
N ILE A 172 -0.41 20.42 1.36
CA ILE A 172 -1.77 20.51 0.79
C ILE A 172 -2.44 21.83 1.20
N GLN A 173 -2.25 22.25 2.45
CA GLN A 173 -2.72 23.55 2.92
C GLN A 173 -2.14 24.68 2.09
N ASN A 174 -0.82 24.70 1.89
CA ASN A 174 -0.13 25.75 1.15
C ASN A 174 -0.49 25.76 -0.34
N GLN A 175 -0.79 24.60 -0.93
CA GLN A 175 -1.33 24.49 -2.29
C GLN A 175 -2.75 25.05 -2.38
N THR A 176 -3.58 24.85 -1.36
CA THR A 176 -4.96 25.33 -1.31
C THR A 176 -5.05 26.83 -1.00
N LYS A 177 -4.18 27.30 -0.10
CA LYS A 177 -4.05 28.70 0.31
C LYS A 177 -2.57 29.01 0.55
N ALA A 178 -1.97 29.77 -0.36
CA ALA A 178 -0.57 30.16 -0.26
C ALA A 178 -0.30 30.99 1.01
N TYR A 179 0.84 30.74 1.64
CA TYR A 179 1.37 31.60 2.69
C TYR A 179 1.98 32.88 2.08
N PRO A 180 2.11 33.97 2.86
CA PRO A 180 2.73 35.20 2.38
C PRO A 180 4.17 34.95 1.91
N LYS A 181 4.58 35.56 0.80
CA LYS A 181 5.92 35.36 0.20
C LYS A 181 7.11 35.78 1.07
N GLU A 182 6.84 36.37 2.23
CA GLU A 182 7.84 36.86 3.19
C GLU A 182 8.39 35.76 4.10
N PHE A 183 7.79 34.55 4.05
CA PHE A 183 8.18 33.37 4.82
C PHE A 183 8.91 32.33 3.96
#